data_AF-A0AAU1BIS2-F1
#
_entry.id   AF-A0AAU1BIS2-F1
#
_cell.length_a   1.000
_cell.length_b   1.000
_cell.length_c   1.000
_cell.angle_alpha   90.00
_cell.angle_beta   90.00
_cell.angle_gamma   90.00
#
_symmetry.space_group_name_H-M   'P 1'
#
loop_
_entity.id
_entity.type
_entity.pdbx_description
1 polymer ?
#
loop_
_entity_poly.entity_id
_entity_poly.type
_entity_poly.pdbx_seq_one_letter_code
_entity_poly.pdbx_strand_id
1 'polypeptide(L)'
;MTAKGNGKAADEPYVITGRGKESAPKNAFSLFADVNYNVGGPRTKILVIPANGTANNFSDYGFDQSDDGVSSVVNNTDRDNILFTRTNQGGAQLPVPANSSITDLTKTPLSGSSTGTWNDQAQSALAFNKPVPLPVFTAPKPSAQIQDRRQAIQGNAAPDVQQVLLHEGSRLLGSCPVKDNKWEYAPDTDWPLGQHDLSAIAVRDNVQSGRAPLRFYVTLPTPVVDIRSPKEGAEVDSGATVDGVAFNADTVTLTAGGTRLGTAKVTSNVWSYAREGGWSLGKHSVTATAVRGGQESEPDSVNFTAANKNLKVDYTFNSSWQDWQTHKYIHSYDVTMHAGETDVKHWNVGFGQLPDGSVLAPEFETSFWGLIIDDGSDGNVVLGSPPEGVHIVPAKGKLTIRVLVLIPNQDEANHKLYGLFAKSLAE
;
A
#
# COMPACT_ATOMS: atom_id res chain seq x y z
N MET A 1 -30.59 51.02 24.89
CA MET A 1 -29.88 49.97 25.65
C MET A 1 -29.17 49.07 24.67
N THR A 2 -27.85 49.09 24.69
CA THR A 2 -26.97 48.26 23.85
C THR A 2 -27.01 46.82 24.37
N ALA A 3 -27.52 45.90 23.55
CA ALA A 3 -27.44 44.47 23.83
C ALA A 3 -25.98 44.02 23.68
N LYS A 4 -25.43 43.46 24.76
CA LYS A 4 -24.09 42.89 24.84
C LYS A 4 -23.93 41.78 23.80
N GLY A 5 -22.81 41.80 23.07
CA GLY A 5 -22.40 40.74 22.17
C GLY A 5 -22.15 39.44 22.93
N ASN A 6 -22.88 38.39 22.56
CA ASN A 6 -22.56 37.02 22.93
C ASN A 6 -21.32 36.60 22.12
N GLY A 7 -20.29 36.06 22.77
CA GLY A 7 -18.98 35.72 22.19
C GLY A 7 -18.99 34.60 21.14
N LYS A 8 -19.74 34.78 20.06
CA LYS A 8 -19.73 33.96 18.85
C LYS A 8 -18.88 34.64 17.76
N ALA A 9 -18.27 33.86 16.88
CA ALA A 9 -17.52 34.40 15.75
C ALA A 9 -18.46 35.25 14.86
N ALA A 10 -17.93 36.30 14.21
CA ALA A 10 -18.73 37.27 13.46
C ALA A 10 -19.60 36.63 12.36
N ASP A 11 -19.23 35.44 11.88
CA ASP A 11 -19.86 34.72 10.78
C ASP A 11 -20.66 33.48 11.22
N GLU A 12 -20.77 33.21 12.52
CA GLU A 12 -21.46 32.02 13.05
C GLU A 12 -23.00 32.22 13.07
N PRO A 13 -23.80 31.29 12.54
CA PRO A 13 -25.24 31.36 12.66
C PRO A 13 -25.74 31.31 14.11
N TYR A 14 -26.85 32.00 14.38
CA TYR A 14 -27.48 32.05 15.70
C TYR A 14 -28.98 32.27 15.61
N VAL A 15 -29.70 31.91 16.67
CA VAL A 15 -31.15 32.12 16.75
C VAL A 15 -31.48 33.34 17.60
N ILE A 16 -32.40 34.17 17.10
CA ILE A 16 -33.05 35.24 17.87
C ILE A 16 -34.55 35.00 17.97
N THR A 17 -35.20 35.75 18.86
CA THR A 17 -36.66 35.79 18.97
C THR A 17 -37.19 37.11 18.44
N GLY A 18 -38.11 37.07 17.50
CA GLY A 18 -38.67 38.27 16.88
C GLY A 18 -39.83 37.99 15.95
N ARG A 19 -40.40 39.07 15.41
CA ARG A 19 -41.50 39.05 14.44
C ARG A 19 -41.30 40.13 13.39
N GLY A 20 -41.74 39.83 12.19
CA GLY A 20 -41.70 40.72 11.04
C GLY A 20 -40.31 40.98 10.50
N LYS A 21 -40.27 41.52 9.28
CA LYS A 21 -39.05 41.84 8.54
C LYS A 21 -38.08 42.71 9.34
N GLU A 22 -38.61 43.62 10.16
CA GLU A 22 -37.82 44.53 10.99
C GLU A 22 -37.02 43.82 12.10
N SER A 23 -37.40 42.59 12.48
CA SER A 23 -36.59 41.78 13.41
C SER A 23 -35.37 41.15 12.74
N ALA A 24 -35.30 41.11 11.41
CA ALA A 24 -34.14 40.57 10.70
C ALA A 24 -32.95 41.55 10.82
N PRO A 25 -31.80 41.13 11.37
CA PRO A 25 -30.64 42.01 11.49
C PRO A 25 -30.16 42.56 10.14
N LYS A 26 -29.49 43.71 10.16
CA LYS A 26 -28.78 44.24 8.98
C LYS A 26 -27.64 43.30 8.60
N ASN A 27 -27.35 43.21 7.31
CA ASN A 27 -26.25 42.40 6.77
C ASN A 27 -26.32 40.92 7.17
N ALA A 28 -27.52 40.35 7.15
CA ALA A 28 -27.76 38.95 7.49
C ALA A 28 -28.85 38.31 6.62
N PHE A 29 -28.76 37.00 6.47
CA PHE A 29 -29.79 36.15 5.88
C PHE A 29 -30.60 35.51 7.01
N SER A 30 -31.89 35.87 7.12
CA SER A 30 -32.74 35.52 8.25
C SER A 30 -33.87 34.59 7.80
N LEU A 31 -34.01 33.45 8.47
CA LEU A 31 -35.00 32.41 8.17
C LEU A 31 -36.07 32.37 9.26
N PHE A 32 -37.33 32.35 8.86
CA PHE A 32 -38.50 32.39 9.73
C PHE A 32 -39.31 31.11 9.59
N ALA A 33 -39.82 30.60 10.71
CA ALA A 33 -40.65 29.39 10.75
C ALA A 33 -42.15 29.65 10.57
N ASP A 34 -42.54 30.88 10.22
CA ASP A 34 -43.95 31.28 10.10
C ASP A 34 -44.19 32.02 8.78
N VAL A 35 -45.20 31.59 8.02
CA VAL A 35 -45.68 32.32 6.83
C VAL A 35 -46.29 33.69 7.20
N ASN A 36 -46.79 33.83 8.42
CA ASN A 36 -47.38 35.04 8.96
C ASN A 36 -46.38 35.82 9.82
N TYR A 37 -45.07 35.68 9.60
CA TYR A 37 -44.05 36.32 10.42
C TYR A 37 -44.24 37.84 10.53
N ASN A 38 -44.77 38.50 9.49
CA ASN A 38 -45.07 39.94 9.47
C ASN A 38 -46.36 40.37 10.19
N VAL A 39 -47.31 39.46 10.42
CA VAL A 39 -48.64 39.79 10.98
C VAL A 39 -48.89 39.18 12.36
N GLY A 40 -47.90 38.48 12.93
CA GLY A 40 -47.90 38.09 14.34
C GLY A 40 -48.22 36.63 14.64
N GLY A 41 -47.86 35.71 13.74
CA GLY A 41 -47.99 34.27 13.95
C GLY A 41 -47.31 33.74 15.22
N PRO A 42 -47.67 32.52 15.68
CA PRO A 42 -47.22 31.98 16.96
C PRO A 42 -45.72 31.72 17.02
N ARG A 43 -45.04 31.51 15.88
CA ARG A 43 -43.62 31.18 15.85
C ARG A 43 -42.76 32.45 15.78
N THR A 44 -41.74 32.49 16.64
CA THR A 44 -40.91 33.69 16.85
C THR A 44 -39.42 33.42 16.70
N LYS A 45 -39.01 32.17 16.50
CA LYS A 45 -37.60 31.84 16.23
C LYS A 45 -37.21 32.34 14.85
N ILE A 46 -36.07 33.02 14.78
CA ILE A 46 -35.44 33.46 13.54
C ILE A 46 -34.02 32.90 13.54
N LEU A 47 -33.68 32.05 12.57
CA LEU A 47 -32.30 31.66 12.34
C LEU A 47 -31.60 32.76 11.54
N VAL A 48 -30.64 33.42 12.16
CA VAL A 48 -29.83 34.48 11.56
C VAL A 48 -28.52 33.87 11.10
N ILE A 49 -28.23 34.00 9.82
CA ILE A 49 -26.97 33.62 9.19
C ILE A 49 -26.28 34.94 8.81
N PRO A 50 -25.22 35.35 9.53
CA PRO A 50 -24.47 36.55 9.18
C PRO A 50 -23.95 36.49 7.74
N ALA A 51 -23.66 37.64 7.14
CA ALA A 51 -22.97 37.66 5.84
C ALA A 51 -21.70 36.80 5.87
N ASN A 52 -21.48 36.01 4.82
CA ASN A 52 -20.42 35.00 4.71
C ASN A 52 -20.56 33.77 5.61
N GLY A 53 -21.63 33.68 6.41
CA GLY A 53 -21.95 32.53 7.23
C GLY A 53 -22.57 31.37 6.45
N THR A 54 -22.39 30.17 6.98
CA THR A 54 -22.98 28.93 6.47
C THR A 54 -23.70 28.18 7.58
N ALA A 55 -24.97 27.84 7.36
CA ALA A 55 -25.70 26.94 8.22
C ALA A 55 -25.81 25.57 7.54
N ASN A 56 -24.89 24.64 7.86
CA ASN A 56 -24.82 23.30 7.27
C ASN A 56 -25.98 22.38 7.67
N ASN A 57 -26.58 22.62 8.83
CA ASN A 57 -27.74 21.90 9.34
C ASN A 57 -28.46 22.82 10.33
N PHE A 58 -29.73 23.13 10.08
CA PHE A 58 -30.48 24.07 10.93
C PHE A 58 -30.71 23.55 12.35
N SER A 59 -30.83 22.23 12.53
CA SER A 59 -30.99 21.60 13.83
C SER A 59 -29.81 21.85 14.77
N ASP A 60 -28.60 22.07 14.24
CA ASP A 60 -27.40 22.39 15.05
C ASP A 60 -27.56 23.71 15.81
N TYR A 61 -28.49 24.57 15.36
CA TYR A 61 -28.77 25.89 15.93
C TYR A 61 -30.10 25.93 16.70
N GLY A 62 -30.78 24.79 16.88
CA GLY A 62 -32.11 24.72 17.53
C GLY A 62 -33.25 25.29 16.68
N PHE A 63 -33.05 25.33 15.35
CA PHE A 63 -34.05 25.64 14.33
C PHE A 63 -34.46 24.32 13.66
N ASP A 64 -35.32 23.56 14.33
CA ASP A 64 -35.74 22.21 13.97
C ASP A 64 -36.94 22.18 13.02
N GLN A 65 -37.04 21.12 12.20
CA GLN A 65 -38.13 20.95 11.24
C GLN A 65 -39.40 20.30 11.83
N SER A 66 -39.34 19.76 13.04
CA SER A 66 -40.46 19.04 13.67
C SER A 66 -41.63 19.94 14.07
N ASP A 67 -41.40 21.25 14.19
CA ASP A 67 -42.39 22.27 14.60
C ASP A 67 -42.64 23.33 13.50
N ASP A 68 -42.43 22.92 12.23
CA ASP A 68 -42.49 23.67 10.97
C ASP A 68 -41.15 24.36 10.62
N GLY A 69 -40.58 23.98 9.47
CA GLY A 69 -39.27 24.41 8.98
C GLY A 69 -39.25 25.84 8.44
N VAL A 70 -38.47 26.11 7.39
CA VAL A 70 -38.39 27.48 6.85
C VAL A 70 -39.66 27.80 6.05
N SER A 71 -40.40 28.83 6.48
CA SER A 71 -41.65 29.27 5.83
C SER A 71 -41.56 30.67 5.22
N SER A 72 -40.57 31.46 5.62
CA SER A 72 -40.28 32.79 5.05
C SER A 72 -38.82 33.15 5.23
N VAL A 73 -38.32 34.03 4.37
CA VAL A 73 -36.91 34.46 4.40
C VAL A 73 -36.78 35.95 4.14
N VAL A 74 -35.84 36.58 4.85
CA VAL A 74 -35.43 37.95 4.65
C VAL A 74 -33.93 37.97 4.36
N ASN A 75 -33.57 38.47 3.19
CA ASN A 75 -32.19 38.70 2.82
C ASN A 75 -31.86 40.20 2.97
N ASN A 76 -31.21 40.55 4.08
CA ASN A 76 -30.71 41.91 4.34
C ASN A 76 -29.20 42.02 4.03
N THR A 77 -28.61 41.07 3.31
CA THR A 77 -27.24 41.19 2.81
C THR A 77 -27.23 41.94 1.47
N ASP A 78 -26.05 42.43 1.10
CA ASP A 78 -25.78 43.07 -0.19
C ASP A 78 -25.60 42.05 -1.34
N ARG A 79 -25.87 40.76 -1.08
CA ARG A 79 -25.60 39.63 -1.97
C ARG A 79 -26.77 38.65 -2.01
N ASP A 80 -26.88 37.90 -3.10
CA ASP A 80 -27.81 36.79 -3.18
C ASP A 80 -27.37 35.66 -2.25
N ASN A 81 -28.34 35.03 -1.59
CA ASN A 81 -28.12 33.91 -0.67
C ASN A 81 -28.95 32.70 -1.12
N ILE A 82 -28.62 31.50 -0.64
CA ILE A 82 -29.21 30.27 -1.17
C ILE A 82 -29.75 29.38 -0.04
N LEU A 83 -30.96 28.85 -0.23
CA LEU A 83 -31.50 27.73 0.55
C LEU A 83 -31.28 26.40 -0.17
N PHE A 84 -31.09 25.34 0.62
CA PHE A 84 -30.86 23.97 0.13
C PHE A 84 -31.80 22.99 0.81
N THR A 85 -32.35 22.03 0.07
CA THR A 85 -33.29 21.04 0.63
C THR A 85 -32.65 19.89 1.41
N ARG A 86 -31.31 19.82 1.45
CA ARG A 86 -30.56 18.87 2.30
C ARG A 86 -29.49 19.59 3.11
N THR A 87 -29.00 18.92 4.13
CA THR A 87 -27.83 19.38 4.91
C THR A 87 -26.58 19.50 4.02
N ASN A 88 -25.58 20.26 4.48
CA ASN A 88 -24.29 20.47 3.81
C ASN A 88 -24.42 20.95 2.34
N GLN A 89 -25.35 21.87 2.09
CA GLN A 89 -25.61 22.48 0.78
C GLN A 89 -25.99 21.48 -0.32
N GLY A 90 -26.60 20.34 0.06
CA GLY A 90 -27.10 19.35 -0.89
C GLY A 90 -28.54 19.60 -1.35
N GLY A 91 -28.95 18.92 -2.42
CA GLY A 91 -30.34 18.93 -2.89
C GLY A 91 -30.66 20.09 -3.84
N ALA A 92 -31.95 20.42 -3.93
CA ALA A 92 -32.44 21.53 -4.76
C ALA A 92 -32.05 22.87 -4.15
N GLN A 93 -31.94 23.91 -4.98
CA GLN A 93 -31.46 25.24 -4.58
C GLN A 93 -32.53 26.30 -4.83
N LEU A 94 -32.71 27.21 -3.89
CA LEU A 94 -33.53 28.42 -4.05
C LEU A 94 -32.67 29.66 -3.78
N PRO A 95 -32.30 30.40 -4.84
CA PRO A 95 -31.69 31.72 -4.68
C PRO A 95 -32.68 32.73 -4.08
N VAL A 96 -32.19 33.56 -3.17
CA VAL A 96 -32.93 34.67 -2.54
C VAL A 96 -32.14 35.94 -2.82
N PRO A 97 -32.65 36.84 -3.68
CA PRO A 97 -31.91 38.02 -4.11
C PRO A 97 -31.47 38.94 -2.96
N ALA A 98 -30.38 39.67 -3.14
CA ALA A 98 -29.91 40.70 -2.21
C ALA A 98 -31.03 41.70 -1.84
N ASN A 99 -31.06 42.15 -0.58
CA ASN A 99 -32.03 43.14 -0.07
C ASN A 99 -33.52 42.79 -0.36
N SER A 100 -33.85 41.50 -0.48
CA SER A 100 -35.18 41.02 -0.81
C SER A 100 -35.76 40.13 0.28
N SER A 101 -37.03 39.74 0.12
CA SER A 101 -37.68 38.79 1.03
C SER A 101 -38.65 37.90 0.28
N ILE A 102 -38.73 36.63 0.67
CA ILE A 102 -39.81 35.73 0.27
C ILE A 102 -40.73 35.61 1.48
N THR A 103 -41.91 36.20 1.37
CA THR A 103 -42.83 36.34 2.50
C THR A 103 -43.73 35.14 2.73
N ASP A 104 -43.71 34.17 1.82
CA ASP A 104 -44.57 32.99 1.88
C ASP A 104 -44.00 31.86 0.99
N LEU A 105 -43.27 30.93 1.59
CA LEU A 105 -42.69 29.80 0.86
C LEU A 105 -43.73 28.75 0.44
N THR A 106 -44.96 28.79 0.97
CA THR A 106 -46.06 27.92 0.50
C THR A 106 -46.48 28.26 -0.93
N LYS A 107 -46.11 29.45 -1.42
CA LYS A 107 -46.35 29.88 -2.81
C LYS A 107 -45.15 29.72 -3.73
N THR A 108 -44.03 29.20 -3.21
CA THR A 108 -42.79 29.04 -3.97
C THR A 108 -42.66 27.57 -4.40
N PRO A 109 -42.84 27.24 -5.69
CA PRO A 109 -42.82 25.85 -6.14
C PRO A 109 -41.45 25.19 -5.95
N LEU A 110 -41.43 23.93 -5.53
CA LEU A 110 -40.20 23.15 -5.45
C LEU A 110 -39.92 22.46 -6.79
N SER A 111 -38.77 22.75 -7.41
CA SER A 111 -38.37 22.13 -8.67
C SER A 111 -38.34 20.59 -8.56
N GLY A 112 -38.97 19.91 -9.52
CA GLY A 112 -39.09 18.44 -9.52
C GLY A 112 -40.26 17.88 -8.70
N SER A 113 -41.10 18.73 -8.12
CA SER A 113 -42.35 18.34 -7.44
C SER A 113 -43.56 19.03 -8.07
N SER A 114 -44.59 18.27 -8.43
CA SER A 114 -45.83 18.81 -9.04
C SER A 114 -46.81 19.41 -8.03
N THR A 115 -46.65 19.08 -6.74
CA THR A 115 -47.52 19.53 -5.65
C THR A 115 -46.75 20.13 -4.48
N GLY A 116 -45.42 20.03 -4.48
CA GLY A 116 -44.54 20.49 -3.41
C GLY A 116 -44.14 21.96 -3.54
N THR A 117 -43.98 22.60 -2.39
CA THR A 117 -43.53 23.98 -2.27
C THR A 117 -42.26 24.01 -1.42
N TRP A 118 -41.56 25.14 -1.37
CA TRP A 118 -40.37 25.29 -0.54
C TRP A 118 -40.64 25.37 0.96
N ASN A 119 -41.91 25.47 1.36
CA ASN A 119 -42.29 25.50 2.77
C ASN A 119 -41.77 24.26 3.50
N ASP A 120 -41.02 24.49 4.57
CA ASP A 120 -40.42 23.48 5.44
C ASP A 120 -39.38 22.57 4.78
N GLN A 121 -38.99 22.84 3.53
CA GLN A 121 -38.07 21.97 2.79
C GLN A 121 -36.60 22.29 3.02
N ALA A 122 -36.26 23.53 3.34
CA ALA A 122 -34.87 23.95 3.49
C ALA A 122 -34.23 23.35 4.76
N GLN A 123 -33.04 22.75 4.62
CA GLN A 123 -32.27 22.13 5.71
C GLN A 123 -30.89 22.77 5.92
N SER A 124 -30.37 23.46 4.91
CA SER A 124 -29.14 24.24 5.02
C SER A 124 -29.24 25.52 4.19
N ALA A 125 -28.38 26.49 4.49
CA ALA A 125 -28.37 27.78 3.82
C ALA A 125 -26.96 28.38 3.79
N LEU A 126 -26.72 29.18 2.75
CA LEU A 126 -25.46 29.87 2.51
C LEU A 126 -25.73 31.37 2.36
N ALA A 127 -25.12 32.17 3.22
CA ALA A 127 -25.13 33.62 3.13
C ALA A 127 -23.92 34.15 2.34
N PHE A 128 -23.67 33.58 1.14
CA PHE A 128 -22.56 33.95 0.25
C PHE A 128 -22.86 33.58 -1.21
N ASN A 129 -22.64 34.50 -2.15
CA ASN A 129 -23.04 34.41 -3.57
C ASN A 129 -22.26 33.39 -4.43
N LYS A 130 -21.37 32.57 -3.86
CA LYS A 130 -20.71 31.52 -4.64
C LYS A 130 -20.34 30.36 -3.73
N PRO A 131 -21.03 29.20 -3.80
CA PRO A 131 -20.54 27.99 -3.16
C PRO A 131 -19.10 27.72 -3.62
N VAL A 132 -18.25 27.23 -2.72
CA VAL A 132 -16.92 26.74 -3.11
C VAL A 132 -17.13 25.40 -3.80
N PRO A 133 -16.81 25.24 -5.10
CA PRO A 133 -16.98 23.96 -5.79
C PRO A 133 -16.15 22.88 -5.11
N LEU A 134 -16.68 21.65 -5.09
CA LEU A 134 -15.94 20.51 -4.60
C LEU A 134 -14.64 20.35 -5.40
N PRO A 135 -13.49 20.06 -4.74
CA PRO A 135 -12.30 19.64 -5.45
C PRO A 135 -12.55 18.28 -6.11
N VAL A 136 -11.83 18.00 -7.19
CA VAL A 136 -11.96 16.75 -7.96
C VAL A 136 -10.65 15.99 -7.88
N PHE A 137 -10.67 14.75 -7.39
CA PHE A 137 -9.50 13.88 -7.44
C PHE A 137 -9.19 13.45 -8.88
N THR A 138 -7.90 13.49 -9.23
CA THR A 138 -7.37 13.01 -10.52
C THR A 138 -6.48 11.79 -10.35
N ALA A 139 -5.84 11.64 -9.19
CA ALA A 139 -5.06 10.44 -8.85
C ALA A 139 -5.10 10.19 -7.32
N PRO A 140 -5.16 8.91 -6.89
CA PRO A 140 -5.51 7.74 -7.70
C PRO A 140 -6.96 7.80 -8.21
N LYS A 141 -7.32 6.95 -9.16
CA LYS A 141 -8.72 6.83 -9.61
C LYS A 141 -9.60 6.22 -8.51
N PRO A 142 -10.91 6.55 -8.45
CA PRO A 142 -11.82 5.89 -7.52
C PRO A 142 -11.77 4.36 -7.65
N SER A 143 -11.71 3.69 -6.49
CA SER A 143 -11.58 2.24 -6.32
C SER A 143 -10.32 1.61 -6.92
N ALA A 144 -9.31 2.40 -7.27
CA ALA A 144 -8.05 1.86 -7.79
C ALA A 144 -7.35 0.93 -6.78
N GLN A 145 -6.75 -0.13 -7.32
CA GLN A 145 -5.78 -0.98 -6.61
C GLN A 145 -4.39 -0.51 -7.00
N ILE A 146 -3.61 -0.03 -6.04
CA ILE A 146 -2.27 0.50 -6.27
C ILE A 146 -1.25 -0.27 -5.44
N GLN A 147 -0.03 -0.39 -5.98
CA GLN A 147 1.11 -1.02 -5.29
C GLN A 147 2.12 0.02 -4.78
N ASP A 148 2.10 1.24 -5.34
CA ASP A 148 2.92 2.33 -4.84
C ASP A 148 2.35 2.84 -3.51
N ARG A 149 3.04 2.47 -2.44
CA ARG A 149 2.68 2.84 -1.07
C ARG A 149 3.01 4.30 -0.75
N ARG A 150 3.68 5.03 -1.66
CA ARG A 150 3.89 6.48 -1.59
C ARG A 150 3.10 7.24 -2.65
N GLN A 151 2.08 6.62 -3.24
CA GLN A 151 1.21 7.26 -4.22
C GLN A 151 0.72 8.63 -3.74
N ALA A 152 1.07 9.66 -4.51
CA ALA A 152 0.58 11.01 -4.31
C ALA A 152 -0.93 11.07 -4.58
N ILE A 153 -1.64 11.89 -3.78
CA ILE A 153 -3.04 12.19 -3.99
C ILE A 153 -3.12 13.54 -4.70
N GLN A 154 -3.73 13.56 -5.88
CA GLN A 154 -3.77 14.73 -6.74
C GLN A 154 -5.21 15.05 -7.12
N GLY A 155 -5.45 16.32 -7.40
CA GLY A 155 -6.71 16.75 -7.94
C GLY A 155 -6.69 18.13 -8.57
N ASN A 156 -7.86 18.51 -9.07
CA ASN A 156 -8.15 19.86 -9.53
C ASN A 156 -9.04 20.59 -8.51
N ALA A 157 -8.97 21.91 -8.52
CA ALA A 157 -9.85 22.80 -7.78
C ALA A 157 -10.24 23.99 -8.68
N ALA A 158 -11.32 24.71 -8.31
CA ALA A 158 -11.72 25.90 -9.06
C ALA A 158 -10.65 27.02 -8.96
N PRO A 159 -10.56 27.94 -9.94
CA PRO A 159 -9.46 28.92 -10.00
C PRO A 159 -9.35 29.91 -8.84
N ASP A 160 -10.42 30.07 -8.07
CA ASP A 160 -10.48 30.93 -6.90
C ASP A 160 -10.23 30.17 -5.59
N VAL A 161 -10.00 28.86 -5.62
CA VAL A 161 -9.62 28.06 -4.44
C VAL A 161 -8.14 28.25 -4.17
N GLN A 162 -7.78 28.62 -2.94
CA GLN A 162 -6.37 28.77 -2.55
C GLN A 162 -5.77 27.48 -1.97
N GLN A 163 -6.61 26.61 -1.39
CA GLN A 163 -6.14 25.43 -0.67
C GLN A 163 -7.17 24.29 -0.69
N VAL A 164 -6.69 23.05 -0.59
CA VAL A 164 -7.49 21.86 -0.35
C VAL A 164 -7.05 21.18 0.95
N LEU A 165 -8.00 20.94 1.85
CA LEU A 165 -7.80 20.13 3.05
C LEU A 165 -8.09 18.68 2.71
N LEU A 166 -7.11 17.79 2.91
CA LEU A 166 -7.25 16.35 2.68
C LEU A 166 -7.38 15.63 4.02
N HIS A 167 -8.42 14.82 4.16
CA HIS A 167 -8.71 14.05 5.36
C HIS A 167 -8.82 12.56 5.06
N GLU A 168 -8.52 11.74 6.07
CA GLU A 168 -8.87 10.32 6.13
C GLU A 168 -9.80 10.12 7.34
N GLY A 169 -11.07 9.81 7.09
CA GLY A 169 -12.12 9.92 8.11
C GLY A 169 -12.19 11.33 8.71
N SER A 170 -11.93 11.44 10.02
CA SER A 170 -11.86 12.72 10.74
C SER A 170 -10.45 13.34 10.79
N ARG A 171 -9.40 12.55 10.55
CA ARG A 171 -8.00 12.99 10.64
C ARG A 171 -7.64 13.87 9.45
N LEU A 172 -7.09 15.06 9.71
CA LEU A 172 -6.47 15.89 8.67
C LEU A 172 -5.12 15.27 8.29
N LEU A 173 -4.93 14.95 7.01
CA LEU A 173 -3.66 14.49 6.45
C LEU A 173 -2.76 15.67 6.08
N GLY A 174 -3.34 16.67 5.42
CA GLY A 174 -2.57 17.78 4.87
C GLY A 174 -3.42 18.92 4.37
N SER A 175 -2.75 20.06 4.26
CA SER A 175 -3.25 21.32 3.72
C SER A 175 -2.49 21.58 2.41
N CYS A 176 -3.13 21.32 1.28
CA CYS A 176 -2.51 21.32 -0.04
C CYS A 176 -2.76 22.66 -0.73
N PRO A 177 -1.74 23.48 -1.01
CA PRO A 177 -1.93 24.72 -1.76
C PRO A 177 -2.39 24.40 -3.19
N VAL A 178 -3.29 25.24 -3.72
CA VAL A 178 -3.71 25.15 -5.12
C VAL A 178 -2.82 26.03 -5.98
N LYS A 179 -2.25 25.46 -7.05
CA LYS A 179 -1.46 26.15 -8.08
C LYS A 179 -1.94 25.71 -9.44
N ASP A 180 -2.19 26.64 -10.36
CA ASP A 180 -2.70 26.37 -11.71
C ASP A 180 -3.92 25.42 -11.71
N ASN A 181 -4.86 25.68 -10.79
CA ASN A 181 -6.07 24.87 -10.56
C ASN A 181 -5.82 23.42 -10.13
N LYS A 182 -4.60 23.09 -9.71
CA LYS A 182 -4.19 21.75 -9.26
C LYS A 182 -3.73 21.78 -7.81
N TRP A 183 -3.89 20.66 -7.14
CA TRP A 183 -3.37 20.43 -5.79
C TRP A 183 -2.82 19.01 -5.68
N GLU A 184 -1.88 18.83 -4.76
CA GLU A 184 -1.19 17.57 -4.53
C GLU A 184 -0.88 17.39 -3.04
N TYR A 185 -1.06 16.16 -2.57
CA TYR A 185 -0.55 15.66 -1.30
C TYR A 185 0.44 14.53 -1.60
N ALA A 186 1.70 14.76 -1.25
CA ALA A 186 2.74 13.74 -1.28
C ALA A 186 2.89 13.13 0.13
N PRO A 187 2.62 11.83 0.33
CA PRO A 187 2.76 11.20 1.64
C PRO A 187 4.23 11.02 2.04
N ASP A 188 4.60 11.46 3.24
CA ASP A 188 5.96 11.25 3.78
C ASP A 188 6.20 9.82 4.28
N THR A 189 5.12 9.12 4.65
CA THR A 189 5.11 7.74 5.14
C THR A 189 4.33 6.83 4.21
N ASP A 190 4.63 5.53 4.20
CA ASP A 190 3.88 4.57 3.40
C ASP A 190 2.43 4.56 3.85
N TRP A 191 1.52 4.54 2.88
CA TRP A 191 0.17 4.11 3.12
C TRP A 191 0.19 2.67 3.67
N PRO A 192 -0.53 2.40 4.78
CA PRO A 192 -0.84 1.04 5.21
C PRO A 192 -1.47 0.23 4.06
N LEU A 193 -1.33 -1.09 4.10
CA LEU A 193 -2.07 -1.93 3.15
C LEU A 193 -3.56 -1.92 3.50
N GLY A 194 -4.41 -2.01 2.47
CA GLY A 194 -5.85 -2.08 2.61
C GLY A 194 -6.58 -0.86 2.03
N GLN A 195 -7.80 -0.65 2.52
CA GLN A 195 -8.70 0.39 2.04
C GLN A 195 -8.36 1.75 2.67
N HIS A 196 -8.37 2.79 1.84
CA HIS A 196 -8.26 4.18 2.25
C HIS A 196 -9.49 4.96 1.79
N ASP A 197 -10.12 5.64 2.76
CA ASP A 197 -11.29 6.50 2.56
C ASP A 197 -10.92 7.96 2.83
N LEU A 198 -10.63 8.67 1.75
CA LEU A 198 -10.26 10.07 1.79
C LEU A 198 -11.46 10.98 1.54
N SER A 199 -11.34 12.20 2.07
CA SER A 199 -12.20 13.31 1.68
C SER A 199 -11.39 14.59 1.50
N ALA A 200 -11.73 15.36 0.45
CA ALA A 200 -11.10 16.64 0.16
C ALA A 200 -12.11 17.79 0.31
N ILE A 201 -11.66 18.90 0.89
CA ILE A 201 -12.44 20.12 1.10
C ILE A 201 -11.67 21.29 0.49
N ALA A 202 -12.28 22.00 -0.46
CA ALA A 202 -11.70 23.21 -1.02
C ALA A 202 -11.94 24.40 -0.08
N VAL A 203 -10.95 25.27 0.03
CA VAL A 203 -10.98 26.49 0.84
C VAL A 203 -10.75 27.70 -0.05
N ARG A 204 -11.68 28.65 0.02
CA ARG A 204 -11.57 29.96 -0.62
C ARG A 204 -11.96 31.05 0.37
N ASP A 205 -11.04 31.98 0.65
CA ASP A 205 -11.27 33.12 1.54
C ASP A 205 -11.86 32.71 2.90
N ASN A 206 -11.33 31.64 3.49
CA ASN A 206 -11.82 30.96 4.71
C ASN A 206 -13.19 30.29 4.62
N VAL A 207 -13.85 30.30 3.46
CA VAL A 207 -15.07 29.53 3.20
C VAL A 207 -14.69 28.14 2.70
N GLN A 208 -15.33 27.11 3.24
CA GLN A 208 -15.09 25.70 2.88
C GLN A 208 -16.20 25.16 1.95
N SER A 209 -15.82 24.26 1.05
CA SER A 209 -16.78 23.43 0.32
C SER A 209 -17.36 22.30 1.18
N GLY A 210 -18.26 21.50 0.61
CA GLY A 210 -18.53 20.15 1.12
C GLY A 210 -17.33 19.21 0.97
N ARG A 211 -17.53 17.92 1.26
CA ARG A 211 -16.50 16.87 1.16
C ARG A 211 -16.61 16.09 -0.16
N ALA A 212 -15.58 16.14 -0.99
CA ALA A 212 -15.42 15.24 -2.12
C ALA A 212 -14.82 13.90 -1.64
N PRO A 213 -15.45 12.74 -1.87
CA PRO A 213 -14.91 11.45 -1.42
C PRO A 213 -13.95 10.83 -2.44
N LEU A 214 -12.96 10.08 -1.95
CA LEU A 214 -12.14 9.16 -2.74
C LEU A 214 -11.87 7.89 -1.93
N ARG A 215 -12.25 6.73 -2.50
CA ARG A 215 -11.81 5.43 -2.01
C ARG A 215 -10.75 4.86 -2.93
N PHE A 216 -9.68 4.32 -2.39
CA PHE A 216 -8.71 3.50 -3.12
C PHE A 216 -8.14 2.43 -2.19
N TYR A 217 -7.34 1.52 -2.74
CA TYR A 217 -6.78 0.41 -2.00
C TYR A 217 -5.30 0.27 -2.30
N VAL A 218 -4.50 0.11 -1.25
CA VAL A 218 -3.08 -0.19 -1.36
C VAL A 218 -2.90 -1.69 -1.14
N THR A 219 -2.43 -2.39 -2.17
CA THR A 219 -2.24 -3.84 -2.14
C THR A 219 -0.86 -4.19 -2.63
N LEU A 220 -0.26 -5.23 -2.04
CA LEU A 220 0.95 -5.85 -2.52
C LEU A 220 0.68 -7.32 -2.81
N PRO A 221 1.35 -7.91 -3.81
CA PRO A 221 1.28 -9.35 -4.03
C PRO A 221 1.90 -10.08 -2.83
N THR A 222 1.30 -11.21 -2.46
CA THR A 222 1.75 -12.03 -1.33
C THR A 222 3.19 -12.51 -1.56
N PRO A 223 4.08 -12.37 -0.57
CA PRO A 223 5.43 -12.93 -0.63
C PRO A 223 5.40 -14.46 -0.67
N VAL A 224 6.39 -15.05 -1.33
CA VAL A 224 6.62 -16.50 -1.37
C VAL A 224 8.10 -16.74 -1.10
N VAL A 225 8.42 -17.79 -0.34
CA VAL A 225 9.79 -18.18 -0.01
C VAL A 225 10.02 -19.66 -0.31
N ASP A 226 11.24 -19.99 -0.69
CA ASP A 226 11.71 -21.36 -0.94
C ASP A 226 13.17 -21.47 -0.49
N ILE A 227 13.47 -22.44 0.36
CA ILE A 227 14.81 -22.80 0.81
C ILE A 227 15.39 -23.83 -0.15
N ARG A 228 16.47 -23.46 -0.82
CA ARG A 228 17.15 -24.33 -1.81
C ARG A 228 18.41 -24.99 -1.26
N SER A 229 19.00 -24.44 -0.20
CA SER A 229 20.16 -25.01 0.48
C SER A 229 20.10 -24.73 1.98
N PRO A 230 20.47 -25.68 2.85
CA PRO A 230 20.78 -27.07 2.55
C PRO A 230 19.59 -27.84 1.95
N LYS A 231 19.84 -29.08 1.51
CA LYS A 231 18.76 -30.03 1.19
C LYS A 231 18.23 -30.67 2.45
N GLU A 232 16.97 -31.12 2.40
CA GLU A 232 16.36 -31.86 3.50
C GLU A 232 17.20 -33.10 3.86
N GLY A 233 17.52 -33.23 5.15
CA GLY A 233 18.35 -34.30 5.70
C GLY A 233 19.84 -34.19 5.39
N ALA A 234 20.30 -33.14 4.69
CA ALA A 234 21.70 -33.01 4.32
C ALA A 234 22.61 -32.89 5.55
N GLU A 235 23.80 -33.49 5.45
CA GLU A 235 24.90 -33.17 6.35
C GLU A 235 25.67 -31.99 5.74
N VAL A 236 26.06 -30.99 6.55
CA VAL A 236 26.74 -29.77 6.09
C VAL A 236 27.85 -29.36 7.07
N ASP A 237 28.75 -28.49 6.63
CA ASP A 237 29.75 -27.89 7.51
C ASP A 237 29.12 -26.91 8.50
N SER A 238 29.78 -26.68 9.65
CA SER A 238 29.33 -25.69 10.65
C SER A 238 29.23 -24.26 10.10
N GLY A 239 29.97 -23.91 9.04
CA GLY A 239 29.91 -22.60 8.39
C GLY A 239 28.85 -22.48 7.29
N ALA A 240 28.02 -23.50 7.05
CA ALA A 240 27.10 -23.51 5.92
C ALA A 240 26.05 -22.38 5.99
N THR A 241 25.72 -21.83 4.83
CA THR A 241 24.62 -20.88 4.66
C THR A 241 23.29 -21.61 4.47
N VAL A 242 22.20 -20.93 4.84
CA VAL A 242 20.86 -21.27 4.39
C VAL A 242 20.50 -20.30 3.28
N ASP A 243 20.16 -20.84 2.11
CA ASP A 243 20.01 -20.09 0.87
C ASP A 243 18.71 -20.45 0.19
N GLY A 244 18.17 -19.51 -0.57
CA GLY A 244 16.93 -19.74 -1.26
C GLY A 244 16.55 -18.63 -2.21
N VAL A 245 15.31 -18.73 -2.67
CA VAL A 245 14.66 -17.68 -3.46
C VAL A 245 13.44 -17.15 -2.72
N ALA A 246 13.09 -15.91 -3.01
CA ALA A 246 11.87 -15.31 -2.51
C ALA A 246 11.32 -14.34 -3.57
N PHE A 247 10.01 -14.45 -3.82
CA PHE A 247 9.30 -13.59 -4.76
C PHE A 247 8.39 -12.63 -3.99
N ASN A 248 8.20 -11.42 -4.52
CA ASN A 248 7.40 -10.38 -3.87
C ASN A 248 7.84 -10.12 -2.41
N ALA A 249 9.14 -10.18 -2.15
CA ALA A 249 9.73 -10.10 -0.82
C ALA A 249 10.88 -9.09 -0.79
N ASP A 250 11.00 -8.35 0.31
CA ASP A 250 12.16 -7.47 0.55
C ASP A 250 13.21 -8.19 1.42
N THR A 251 12.74 -9.02 2.35
CA THR A 251 13.58 -9.75 3.31
C THR A 251 13.00 -11.14 3.59
N VAL A 252 13.84 -12.02 4.14
CA VAL A 252 13.45 -13.32 4.68
C VAL A 252 13.85 -13.36 6.15
N THR A 253 12.92 -13.68 7.04
CA THR A 253 13.19 -13.93 8.46
C THR A 253 13.46 -15.41 8.65
N LEU A 254 14.53 -15.73 9.39
CA LEU A 254 14.89 -17.11 9.72
C LEU A 254 14.70 -17.37 11.21
N THR A 255 14.14 -18.53 11.53
CA THR A 255 13.93 -19.00 12.90
C THR A 255 14.38 -20.45 13.05
N ALA A 256 14.71 -20.87 14.27
CA ALA A 256 14.93 -22.27 14.63
C ALA A 256 14.26 -22.56 15.97
N GLY A 257 13.38 -23.57 16.01
CA GLY A 257 12.61 -23.90 17.21
C GLY A 257 11.81 -22.71 17.76
N GLY A 258 11.28 -21.84 16.88
CA GLY A 258 10.55 -20.62 17.25
C GLY A 258 11.41 -19.44 17.68
N THR A 259 12.73 -19.61 17.84
CA THR A 259 13.65 -18.51 18.15
C THR A 259 14.14 -17.84 16.87
N ARG A 260 14.04 -16.51 16.79
CA ARG A 260 14.56 -15.74 15.65
C ARG A 260 16.08 -15.84 15.58
N LEU A 261 16.58 -16.32 14.45
CA LEU A 261 18.01 -16.37 14.13
C LEU A 261 18.49 -15.03 13.57
N GLY A 262 17.74 -14.49 12.61
CA GLY A 262 18.11 -13.25 11.92
C GLY A 262 17.25 -12.99 10.70
N THR A 263 17.73 -12.11 9.82
CA THR A 263 17.07 -11.75 8.56
C THR A 263 18.07 -11.68 7.41
N ALA A 264 17.67 -12.19 6.25
CA ALA A 264 18.40 -12.06 4.99
C ALA A 264 17.68 -11.05 4.08
N LYS A 265 18.45 -10.25 3.34
CA LYS A 265 17.90 -9.36 2.31
C LYS A 265 17.66 -10.15 1.03
N VAL A 266 16.56 -9.86 0.34
CA VAL A 266 16.28 -10.41 -1.00
C VAL A 266 16.85 -9.45 -2.05
N THR A 267 17.66 -9.97 -2.98
CA THR A 267 18.22 -9.22 -4.11
C THR A 267 18.13 -10.09 -5.35
N SER A 268 17.54 -9.57 -6.44
CA SER A 268 17.25 -10.35 -7.66
C SER A 268 16.51 -11.68 -7.35
N ASN A 269 15.53 -11.65 -6.46
CA ASN A 269 14.79 -12.83 -5.93
C ASN A 269 15.63 -13.87 -5.18
N VAL A 270 16.93 -13.64 -4.95
CA VAL A 270 17.81 -14.55 -4.20
C VAL A 270 18.04 -14.00 -2.79
N TRP A 271 18.16 -14.90 -1.82
CA TRP A 271 18.56 -14.57 -0.45
C TRP A 271 19.55 -15.60 0.11
N SER A 272 20.36 -15.17 1.07
CA SER A 272 21.36 -15.99 1.73
C SER A 272 21.50 -15.57 3.19
N TYR A 273 21.54 -16.55 4.09
CA TYR A 273 21.72 -16.37 5.51
C TYR A 273 22.92 -17.17 6.01
N ALA A 274 23.95 -16.46 6.47
CA ALA A 274 25.05 -17.02 7.23
C ALA A 274 24.80 -16.81 8.73
N ARG A 275 24.84 -17.88 9.51
CA ARG A 275 24.72 -17.78 10.97
C ARG A 275 26.03 -17.26 11.57
N GLU A 276 25.95 -16.17 12.33
CA GLU A 276 27.11 -15.67 13.08
C GLU A 276 27.60 -16.73 14.07
N GLY A 277 28.92 -16.98 14.08
CA GLY A 277 29.55 -18.05 14.87
C GLY A 277 29.34 -19.47 14.33
N GLY A 278 28.59 -19.64 13.23
CA GLY A 278 28.29 -20.94 12.63
C GLY A 278 27.25 -21.75 13.40
N TRP A 279 26.94 -22.92 12.85
CA TRP A 279 26.06 -23.93 13.42
C TRP A 279 26.82 -24.81 14.42
N SER A 280 26.23 -25.04 15.59
CA SER A 280 26.72 -26.07 16.51
C SER A 280 26.59 -27.45 15.87
N LEU A 281 27.49 -28.40 16.18
CA LEU A 281 27.38 -29.76 15.66
C LEU A 281 26.05 -30.41 16.07
N GLY A 282 25.49 -31.22 15.17
CA GLY A 282 24.21 -31.91 15.36
C GLY A 282 23.08 -31.40 14.47
N LYS A 283 21.86 -31.83 14.77
CA LYS A 283 20.67 -31.57 13.97
C LYS A 283 20.15 -30.15 14.17
N HIS A 284 19.71 -29.51 13.08
CA HIS A 284 19.05 -28.22 13.05
C HIS A 284 17.77 -28.31 12.23
N SER A 285 16.80 -27.49 12.61
CA SER A 285 15.57 -27.25 11.86
C SER A 285 15.41 -25.75 11.72
N VAL A 286 15.43 -25.27 10.48
CA VAL A 286 15.38 -23.84 10.16
C VAL A 286 14.13 -23.56 9.36
N THR A 287 13.39 -22.54 9.77
CA THR A 287 12.19 -22.06 9.09
C THR A 287 12.44 -20.67 8.53
N ALA A 288 12.11 -20.45 7.27
CA ALA A 288 12.19 -19.19 6.56
C ALA A 288 10.79 -18.64 6.28
N THR A 289 10.62 -17.32 6.45
CA THR A 289 9.39 -16.59 6.14
C THR A 289 9.75 -15.33 5.37
N ALA A 290 9.26 -15.17 4.14
CA ALA A 290 9.47 -13.95 3.36
C ALA A 290 8.55 -12.83 3.83
N VAL A 291 9.06 -11.59 3.79
CA VAL A 291 8.36 -10.40 4.29
C VAL A 291 8.40 -9.28 3.26
N ARG A 292 7.24 -8.65 3.04
CA ARG A 292 7.11 -7.41 2.24
C ARG A 292 5.98 -6.54 2.76
N GLY A 293 6.25 -5.26 3.04
CA GLY A 293 5.22 -4.30 3.45
C GLY A 293 4.38 -4.73 4.67
N GLY A 294 4.93 -5.58 5.55
CA GLY A 294 4.23 -6.16 6.70
C GLY A 294 3.43 -7.43 6.40
N GLN A 295 3.36 -7.90 5.15
CA GLN A 295 2.85 -9.22 4.80
C GLN A 295 3.95 -10.27 4.97
N GLU A 296 3.54 -11.47 5.37
CA GLU A 296 4.39 -12.64 5.53
C GLU A 296 3.94 -13.74 4.56
N SER A 297 4.89 -14.56 4.11
CA SER A 297 4.60 -15.74 3.29
C SER A 297 4.15 -16.91 4.16
N GLU A 298 3.61 -17.95 3.53
CA GLU A 298 3.67 -19.28 4.15
C GLU A 298 5.15 -19.64 4.43
N PRO A 299 5.45 -20.29 5.56
CA PRO A 299 6.81 -20.63 5.91
C PRO A 299 7.32 -21.82 5.09
N ASP A 300 8.61 -21.83 4.82
CA ASP A 300 9.33 -23.01 4.32
C ASP A 300 10.35 -23.47 5.36
N SER A 301 10.63 -24.78 5.45
CA SER A 301 11.51 -25.34 6.47
C SER A 301 12.43 -26.41 5.93
N VAL A 302 13.64 -26.45 6.48
CA VAL A 302 14.64 -27.48 6.17
C VAL A 302 15.26 -28.03 7.45
N ASN A 303 15.46 -29.36 7.46
CA ASN A 303 16.25 -30.03 8.48
C ASN A 303 17.61 -30.46 7.91
N PHE A 304 18.68 -30.22 8.67
CA PHE A 304 20.04 -30.63 8.28
C PHE A 304 20.88 -30.97 9.51
N THR A 305 22.03 -31.60 9.30
CA THR A 305 23.00 -31.92 10.37
C THR A 305 24.31 -31.19 10.12
N ALA A 306 24.73 -30.34 11.05
CA ALA A 306 26.06 -29.75 11.03
C ALA A 306 27.09 -30.75 11.57
N ALA A 307 28.11 -31.07 10.79
CA ALA A 307 29.15 -32.04 11.14
C ALA A 307 30.54 -31.52 10.77
N ASN A 308 31.57 -32.07 11.42
CA ASN A 308 32.96 -31.87 10.99
C ASN A 308 33.30 -32.91 9.92
N LYS A 309 33.27 -32.50 8.66
CA LYS A 309 33.57 -33.39 7.54
C LYS A 309 35.05 -33.40 7.20
N ASN A 310 35.59 -34.58 6.87
CA ASN A 310 36.91 -34.68 6.24
C ASN A 310 36.88 -34.20 4.78
N LEU A 311 35.72 -34.20 4.12
CA LEU A 311 35.57 -33.70 2.75
C LEU A 311 34.59 -32.52 2.75
N LYS A 312 35.08 -31.37 2.32
CA LYS A 312 34.30 -30.14 2.14
C LYS A 312 34.21 -29.79 0.67
N VAL A 313 33.27 -28.93 0.32
CA VAL A 313 33.08 -28.48 -1.05
C VAL A 313 32.64 -27.03 -1.10
N ASP A 314 33.18 -26.31 -2.07
CA ASP A 314 32.73 -24.99 -2.49
C ASP A 314 32.65 -24.94 -4.02
N TYR A 315 32.17 -23.82 -4.53
CA TYR A 315 32.09 -23.60 -5.97
C TYR A 315 32.39 -22.15 -6.32
N THR A 316 32.86 -21.94 -7.56
CA THR A 316 32.95 -20.63 -8.18
C THR A 316 32.19 -20.67 -9.50
N PHE A 317 31.28 -19.72 -9.70
CA PHE A 317 30.69 -19.50 -11.03
C PHE A 317 31.67 -18.74 -11.91
N ASN A 318 31.92 -19.24 -13.12
CA ASN A 318 32.91 -18.68 -14.04
C ASN A 318 32.26 -17.77 -15.09
N SER A 319 31.33 -18.33 -15.87
CA SER A 319 30.69 -17.65 -17.00
C SER A 319 29.43 -18.38 -17.46
N SER A 320 28.59 -17.68 -18.22
CA SER A 320 27.45 -18.24 -18.94
C SER A 320 27.45 -17.76 -20.39
N TRP A 321 27.14 -18.65 -21.34
CA TRP A 321 27.02 -18.33 -22.76
C TRP A 321 25.92 -19.17 -23.42
N GLN A 322 25.35 -18.67 -24.51
CA GLN A 322 24.30 -19.39 -25.23
C GLN A 322 24.90 -20.53 -26.06
N ASP A 323 24.32 -21.72 -25.96
CA ASP A 323 24.55 -22.81 -26.88
C ASP A 323 23.76 -22.57 -28.17
N TRP A 324 24.45 -22.55 -29.31
CA TRP A 324 23.85 -22.22 -30.61
C TRP A 324 22.89 -23.31 -31.10
N GLN A 325 23.09 -24.57 -30.70
CA GLN A 325 22.30 -25.70 -31.19
C GLN A 325 20.96 -25.80 -30.47
N THR A 326 20.98 -25.74 -29.14
CA THR A 326 19.79 -25.91 -28.30
C THR A 326 19.12 -24.59 -27.93
N HIS A 327 19.80 -23.45 -28.16
CA HIS A 327 19.41 -22.11 -27.70
C HIS A 327 19.32 -21.96 -26.16
N LYS A 328 19.71 -22.99 -25.41
CA LYS A 328 19.87 -22.97 -23.94
C LYS A 328 21.18 -22.25 -23.58
N TYR A 329 21.43 -22.08 -22.28
CA TYR A 329 22.63 -21.40 -21.77
C TYR A 329 23.54 -22.41 -21.07
N ILE A 330 24.82 -22.47 -21.46
CA ILE A 330 25.82 -23.25 -20.75
C ILE A 330 26.38 -22.40 -19.62
N HIS A 331 26.26 -22.89 -18.39
CA HIS A 331 26.84 -22.29 -17.20
C HIS A 331 28.06 -23.10 -16.77
N SER A 332 29.18 -22.41 -16.54
CA SER A 332 30.44 -23.00 -16.11
C SER A 332 30.68 -22.75 -14.62
N TYR A 333 30.93 -23.82 -13.87
CA TYR A 333 31.26 -23.77 -12.45
C TYR A 333 32.55 -24.53 -12.17
N ASP A 334 33.43 -23.97 -11.36
CA ASP A 334 34.52 -24.72 -10.74
C ASP A 334 34.03 -25.25 -9.39
N VAL A 335 33.74 -26.55 -9.31
CA VAL A 335 33.36 -27.24 -8.07
C VAL A 335 34.64 -27.78 -7.44
N THR A 336 34.98 -27.29 -6.26
CA THR A 336 36.24 -27.64 -5.59
C THR A 336 35.97 -28.42 -4.31
N MET A 337 36.47 -29.64 -4.25
CA MET A 337 36.47 -30.45 -3.05
C MET A 337 37.79 -30.28 -2.30
N HIS A 338 37.71 -30.23 -0.97
CA HIS A 338 38.84 -30.06 -0.07
C HIS A 338 38.88 -31.19 0.95
N ALA A 339 39.99 -31.92 1.01
CA ALA A 339 40.19 -32.95 2.03
C ALA A 339 40.88 -32.35 3.27
N GLY A 340 40.50 -32.85 4.44
CA GLY A 340 41.08 -32.53 5.74
C GLY A 340 42.42 -33.23 5.95
N GLU A 341 42.53 -34.02 7.02
CA GLU A 341 43.80 -34.64 7.40
C GLU A 341 44.13 -35.92 6.61
N THR A 342 43.14 -36.55 5.97
CA THR A 342 43.34 -37.82 5.26
C THR A 342 42.87 -37.74 3.82
N ASP A 343 43.53 -38.50 2.95
CA ASP A 343 43.14 -38.65 1.54
C ASP A 343 41.70 -39.15 1.44
N VAL A 344 40.97 -38.66 0.43
CA VAL A 344 39.65 -39.16 0.06
C VAL A 344 39.74 -39.80 -1.33
N LYS A 345 39.74 -41.13 -1.36
CA LYS A 345 39.87 -41.91 -2.61
C LYS A 345 38.54 -42.08 -3.32
N HIS A 346 37.48 -42.36 -2.56
CA HIS A 346 36.13 -42.53 -3.08
C HIS A 346 35.25 -41.40 -2.58
N TRP A 347 34.64 -40.69 -3.51
CA TRP A 347 33.83 -39.53 -3.21
C TRP A 347 32.66 -39.40 -4.18
N ASN A 348 31.58 -38.81 -3.68
CA ASN A 348 30.52 -38.22 -4.49
C ASN A 348 30.48 -36.72 -4.23
N VAL A 349 30.31 -35.93 -5.28
CA VAL A 349 30.04 -34.50 -5.21
C VAL A 349 28.82 -34.21 -6.06
N GLY A 350 27.96 -33.34 -5.58
CA GLY A 350 26.74 -33.01 -6.32
C GLY A 350 26.12 -31.72 -5.88
N PHE A 351 25.15 -31.28 -6.67
CA PHE A 351 24.33 -30.09 -6.44
C PHE A 351 22.97 -30.34 -7.08
N GLY A 352 21.98 -29.51 -6.76
CA GLY A 352 20.64 -29.72 -7.30
C GLY A 352 19.78 -28.45 -7.33
N GLN A 353 18.47 -28.65 -7.47
CA GLN A 353 17.52 -27.57 -7.78
C GLN A 353 17.84 -26.87 -9.09
N LEU A 354 18.35 -27.63 -10.07
CA LEU A 354 18.47 -27.12 -11.42
C LEU A 354 17.05 -26.92 -12.01
N PRO A 355 16.84 -25.88 -12.82
CA PRO A 355 15.58 -25.68 -13.53
C PRO A 355 15.21 -26.89 -14.40
N ASP A 356 13.92 -27.19 -14.52
CA ASP A 356 13.41 -28.28 -15.36
C ASP A 356 13.97 -28.22 -16.78
N GLY A 357 14.51 -29.34 -17.27
CA GLY A 357 15.16 -29.42 -18.58
C GLY A 357 16.63 -28.99 -18.58
N SER A 358 17.23 -28.77 -17.42
CA SER A 358 18.68 -28.69 -17.27
C SER A 358 19.32 -30.07 -17.37
N VAL A 359 20.53 -30.14 -17.92
CA VAL A 359 21.36 -31.34 -18.01
C VAL A 359 22.83 -30.93 -18.03
N LEU A 360 23.75 -31.85 -17.78
CA LEU A 360 25.17 -31.64 -18.03
C LEU A 360 25.39 -31.34 -19.52
N ALA A 361 26.33 -30.45 -19.82
CA ALA A 361 26.64 -30.13 -21.20
C ALA A 361 27.36 -31.33 -21.86
N PRO A 362 27.01 -31.72 -23.11
CA PRO A 362 27.59 -32.89 -23.77
C PRO A 362 29.13 -32.89 -23.82
N GLU A 363 29.75 -31.72 -23.94
CA GLU A 363 31.21 -31.56 -23.91
C GLU A 363 31.83 -31.88 -22.55
N PHE A 364 31.10 -31.66 -21.45
CA PHE A 364 31.52 -32.07 -20.12
C PHE A 364 31.35 -33.58 -19.97
N GLU A 365 30.21 -34.14 -20.37
CA GLU A 365 29.96 -35.59 -20.27
C GLU A 365 31.03 -36.41 -21.01
N THR A 366 31.43 -35.94 -22.20
CA THR A 366 32.43 -36.61 -23.03
C THR A 366 33.85 -36.53 -22.43
N SER A 367 34.16 -35.50 -21.64
CA SER A 367 35.51 -35.24 -21.14
C SER A 367 35.70 -35.58 -19.66
N PHE A 368 34.62 -35.76 -18.91
CA PHE A 368 34.67 -36.09 -17.49
C PHE A 368 35.17 -37.52 -17.30
N TRP A 369 36.27 -37.66 -16.55
CA TRP A 369 36.95 -38.94 -16.31
C TRP A 369 36.32 -39.77 -15.19
N GLY A 370 35.33 -39.24 -14.48
CA GLY A 370 34.65 -39.89 -13.36
C GLY A 370 33.36 -40.60 -13.74
N LEU A 371 32.56 -40.92 -12.73
CA LEU A 371 31.22 -41.47 -12.90
C LEU A 371 30.19 -40.33 -12.90
N ILE A 372 29.32 -40.29 -13.91
CA ILE A 372 28.12 -39.44 -13.90
C ILE A 372 27.01 -40.31 -13.31
N ILE A 373 26.62 -40.03 -12.08
CA ILE A 373 25.57 -40.76 -11.36
C ILE A 373 24.21 -40.15 -11.71
N ASP A 374 24.12 -38.81 -11.63
CA ASP A 374 22.96 -38.04 -12.08
C ASP A 374 23.46 -36.90 -12.98
N ASP A 375 22.81 -36.71 -14.12
CA ASP A 375 23.22 -35.77 -15.18
C ASP A 375 22.51 -34.40 -15.11
N GLY A 376 21.67 -34.16 -14.10
CA GLY A 376 20.88 -32.94 -13.98
C GLY A 376 19.47 -33.01 -14.54
N SER A 377 19.11 -34.05 -15.31
CA SER A 377 17.77 -34.18 -15.92
C SER A 377 16.62 -34.20 -14.91
N ASP A 378 16.85 -34.81 -13.74
CA ASP A 378 15.94 -34.83 -12.59
C ASP A 378 16.18 -33.65 -11.62
N GLY A 379 16.85 -32.59 -12.09
CA GLY A 379 17.17 -31.39 -11.31
C GLY A 379 18.37 -31.54 -10.37
N ASN A 380 19.07 -32.67 -10.38
CA ASN A 380 20.26 -32.94 -9.56
C ASN A 380 21.42 -33.47 -10.41
N VAL A 381 22.62 -32.96 -10.16
CA VAL A 381 23.86 -33.49 -10.70
C VAL A 381 24.62 -34.19 -9.58
N VAL A 382 25.05 -35.42 -9.84
CA VAL A 382 25.89 -36.17 -8.92
C VAL A 382 27.03 -36.81 -9.72
N LEU A 383 28.25 -36.46 -9.32
CA LEU A 383 29.49 -36.95 -9.89
C LEU A 383 30.22 -37.82 -8.87
N GLY A 384 30.79 -38.93 -9.32
CA GLY A 384 31.54 -39.87 -8.51
C GLY A 384 32.98 -40.03 -8.96
N SER A 385 33.86 -40.35 -8.01
CA SER A 385 35.20 -40.84 -8.30
C SER A 385 35.17 -42.16 -9.10
N PRO A 386 36.13 -42.41 -9.99
CA PRO A 386 36.29 -43.72 -10.62
C PRO A 386 36.48 -44.85 -9.60
N PRO A 387 36.00 -46.08 -9.88
CA PRO A 387 36.14 -47.23 -8.97
C PRO A 387 37.58 -47.56 -8.59
N GLU A 388 38.54 -47.30 -9.49
CA GLU A 388 39.96 -47.55 -9.26
C GLU A 388 40.64 -46.60 -8.26
N GLY A 389 39.98 -45.52 -7.84
CA GLY A 389 40.49 -44.59 -6.83
C GLY A 389 41.72 -43.77 -7.27
N VAL A 390 41.92 -43.57 -8.57
CA VAL A 390 43.10 -42.87 -9.13
C VAL A 390 42.98 -41.35 -9.01
N HIS A 391 41.77 -40.81 -8.94
CA HIS A 391 41.51 -39.38 -8.81
C HIS A 391 41.05 -39.01 -7.39
N ILE A 392 42.01 -38.97 -6.48
CA ILE A 392 41.80 -38.68 -5.07
C ILE A 392 41.69 -37.18 -4.78
N VAL A 393 41.04 -36.83 -3.67
CA VAL A 393 41.23 -35.52 -3.03
C VAL A 393 42.32 -35.69 -1.98
N PRO A 394 43.56 -35.20 -2.23
CA PRO A 394 44.70 -35.48 -1.35
C PRO A 394 44.54 -34.75 -0.02
N ALA A 395 45.05 -35.36 1.06
CA ALA A 395 45.07 -34.78 2.40
C ALA A 395 45.62 -33.35 2.37
N LYS A 396 44.90 -32.42 3.00
CA LYS A 396 45.19 -30.98 3.04
C LYS A 396 45.26 -30.31 1.66
N GLY A 397 44.82 -31.01 0.63
CA GLY A 397 44.77 -30.54 -0.75
C GLY A 397 43.33 -30.44 -1.25
N LYS A 398 43.22 -30.30 -2.57
CA LYS A 398 41.96 -30.06 -3.24
C LYS A 398 41.90 -30.71 -4.61
N LEU A 399 40.68 -30.95 -5.08
CA LEU A 399 40.37 -31.39 -6.42
C LEU A 399 39.29 -30.47 -6.99
N THR A 400 39.58 -29.81 -8.10
CA THR A 400 38.62 -28.93 -8.79
C THR A 400 38.12 -29.59 -10.07
N ILE A 401 36.81 -29.60 -10.24
CA ILE A 401 36.12 -30.09 -11.42
C ILE A 401 35.41 -28.90 -12.06
N ARG A 402 35.73 -28.60 -13.32
CA ARG A 402 34.98 -27.61 -14.10
C ARG A 402 33.75 -28.27 -14.68
N VAL A 403 32.60 -28.04 -14.06
CA VAL A 403 31.31 -28.59 -14.47
C VAL A 403 30.63 -27.61 -15.41
N LEU A 404 30.14 -28.12 -16.54
CA LEU A 404 29.33 -27.36 -17.49
C LEU A 404 27.90 -27.89 -17.45
N VAL A 405 26.94 -27.01 -17.18
CA VAL A 405 25.52 -27.35 -17.10
C VAL A 405 24.76 -26.56 -18.15
N LEU A 406 24.00 -27.25 -18.98
CA LEU A 406 23.10 -26.66 -19.96
C LEU A 406 21.76 -26.35 -19.29
N ILE A 407 21.40 -25.07 -19.17
CA ILE A 407 20.24 -24.55 -18.44
C ILE A 407 19.27 -23.84 -19.40
N PRO A 408 17.94 -24.04 -19.30
CA PRO A 408 16.97 -23.46 -20.24
C PRO A 408 16.86 -21.93 -20.24
N ASN A 409 17.23 -21.26 -19.15
CA ASN A 409 17.05 -19.82 -18.98
C ASN A 409 18.29 -19.16 -18.38
N GLN A 410 18.38 -17.84 -18.53
CA GLN A 410 19.52 -17.02 -18.08
C GLN A 410 19.26 -16.38 -16.70
N ASP A 411 18.42 -16.99 -15.86
CA ASP A 411 18.13 -16.44 -14.53
C ASP A 411 19.41 -16.34 -13.67
N GLU A 412 19.66 -15.18 -13.06
CA GLU A 412 20.80 -14.95 -12.18
C GLU A 412 20.80 -15.89 -10.97
N ALA A 413 19.62 -16.39 -10.56
CA ALA A 413 19.51 -17.39 -9.51
C ALA A 413 20.31 -18.65 -9.84
N ASN A 414 20.51 -18.97 -11.12
CA ASN A 414 21.28 -20.11 -11.58
C ASN A 414 22.78 -19.89 -11.46
N HIS A 415 23.30 -18.68 -11.22
CA HIS A 415 24.74 -18.48 -10.96
C HIS A 415 25.19 -19.10 -9.63
N LYS A 416 24.25 -19.55 -8.79
CA LYS A 416 24.50 -20.24 -7.54
C LYS A 416 24.17 -21.72 -7.65
N LEU A 417 25.09 -22.58 -7.20
CA LEU A 417 24.82 -23.99 -7.01
C LEU A 417 24.14 -24.22 -5.65
N TYR A 418 22.89 -24.69 -5.69
CA TYR A 418 22.12 -25.02 -4.50
C TYR A 418 22.27 -26.50 -4.14
N GLY A 419 22.03 -26.84 -2.88
CA GLY A 419 22.14 -28.21 -2.40
C GLY A 419 23.53 -28.82 -2.62
N LEU A 420 24.58 -27.99 -2.70
CA LEU A 420 25.94 -28.45 -2.91
C LEU A 420 26.38 -29.36 -1.77
N PHE A 421 26.88 -30.54 -2.11
CA PHE A 421 27.38 -31.50 -1.14
C PHE A 421 28.59 -32.24 -1.68
N ALA A 422 29.43 -32.69 -0.75
CA ALA A 422 30.44 -33.70 -1.01
C ALA A 422 30.41 -34.73 0.12
N LYS A 423 30.66 -35.99 -0.25
CA LYS A 423 30.64 -37.12 0.64
C LYS A 423 31.82 -38.03 0.34
N SER A 424 32.62 -38.31 1.37
CA SER A 424 33.57 -39.42 1.35
C SER A 424 32.79 -40.73 1.48
N LEU A 425 33.11 -41.69 0.61
CA LEU A 425 32.56 -43.04 0.65
C LEU A 425 33.57 -43.96 1.34
N ALA A 426 33.07 -44.94 2.09
CA ALA A 426 33.90 -46.03 2.59
C ALA A 426 34.32 -46.91 1.40
N GLU A 427 35.54 -47.48 1.49
CA GLU A 427 36.04 -48.49 0.54
C GLU A 427 35.12 -49.74 0.48
#